data_AF-A0A2T4S510-F1
#
_entry.id   AF-A0A2T4S510-F1
#
_cell.length_a   1.000
_cell.length_b   1.000
_cell.length_c   1.000
_cell.angle_alpha   90.00
_cell.angle_beta   90.00
_cell.angle_gamma   90.00
#
_symmetry.space_group_name_H-M   'P 1'
#
loop_
_entity.id
_entity.type
_entity.pdbx_description
1 polymer ?
#
loop_
_entity_poly.entity_id
_entity_poly.type
_entity_poly.pdbx_seq_one_letter_code
_entity_poly.pdbx_strand_id
1 'polypeptide(L)'
;QAATKAINDAVAAKERQDALDEVNKAIKAAEAVNKDSFTPDSVAPFTTALNDGKAKAADTNATPAELKAAAKAITDAQNRLQPVADKAALQAAIAKAEALKDLNPADKEDKAVQDALAAAKTVNDNANATPDQVAQATKTLTDALAAKERQDALD
;
A
#
# COMPACT_ATOMS: atom_id res chain seq x y z
N GLN A 1 30.03 -43.84 19.17
CA GLN A 1 29.02 -42.88 19.67
C GLN A 1 29.48 -41.41 19.56
N ALA A 2 30.75 -41.06 19.83
CA ALA A 2 31.24 -39.68 19.64
C ALA A 2 31.17 -39.18 18.17
N ALA A 3 31.51 -40.03 17.20
CA ALA A 3 31.46 -39.67 15.77
C ALA A 3 30.03 -39.37 15.28
N THR A 4 29.03 -40.14 15.70
CA THR A 4 27.61 -39.94 15.32
C THR A 4 27.05 -38.63 15.89
N LYS A 5 27.38 -38.28 17.14
CA LYS A 5 26.97 -37.02 17.76
C LYS A 5 27.55 -35.82 17.02
N ALA A 6 28.84 -35.85 16.70
CA ALA A 6 29.52 -34.77 15.97
C ALA A 6 28.93 -34.54 14.58
N ILE A 7 28.54 -35.60 13.87
CA ILE A 7 27.87 -35.49 12.56
C ILE A 7 26.49 -34.84 12.71
N ASN A 8 25.69 -35.26 13.69
CA ASN A 8 24.36 -34.69 13.91
C ASN A 8 24.42 -33.19 14.29
N ASP A 9 25.37 -32.80 15.14
CA ASP A 9 25.58 -31.41 15.53
C ASP A 9 25.99 -30.55 14.31
N ALA A 10 26.84 -31.09 13.43
CA ALA A 10 27.26 -30.41 12.20
C ALA A 10 26.11 -30.24 11.19
N VAL A 11 25.23 -31.23 11.06
CA VAL A 11 24.03 -31.14 10.22
C VAL A 11 23.09 -30.05 10.74
N ALA A 12 22.81 -30.04 12.05
CA ALA A 12 21.95 -29.02 12.66
C ALA A 12 22.52 -27.60 12.50
N ALA A 13 23.84 -27.44 12.66
CA ALA A 13 24.51 -26.16 12.43
C ALA A 13 24.40 -25.69 10.97
N LYS A 14 24.55 -26.61 10.01
CA LYS A 14 24.40 -26.31 8.59
C LYS A 14 22.96 -25.92 8.24
N GLU A 15 21.97 -26.67 8.70
CA GLU A 15 20.56 -26.35 8.46
C GLU A 15 20.17 -24.97 9.00
N ARG A 16 20.73 -24.60 10.16
CA ARG A 16 20.56 -23.28 10.72
C ARG A 16 21.22 -22.20 9.84
N GLN A 17 22.45 -22.43 9.38
CA GLN A 17 23.14 -21.48 8.52
C GLN A 17 22.38 -21.27 7.21
N ASP A 18 21.90 -22.34 6.59
CA ASP A 18 21.10 -22.26 5.35
C ASP A 18 19.81 -21.44 5.57
N ALA A 19 19.13 -21.63 6.70
CA ALA A 19 17.94 -20.85 7.06
C ALA A 19 18.26 -19.38 7.38
N LEU A 20 19.43 -19.12 7.99
CA LEU A 20 19.92 -17.76 8.26
C LEU A 20 20.24 -17.02 6.96
N ASP A 21 20.85 -17.70 5.98
CA ASP A 21 21.12 -17.14 4.66
C ASP A 21 19.83 -16.81 3.92
N GLU A 22 18.80 -17.66 4.05
CA GLU A 22 17.48 -17.44 3.47
C GLU A 22 16.79 -16.20 4.04
N VAL A 23 16.73 -16.03 5.36
CA VAL A 23 16.13 -14.83 5.97
C VAL A 23 16.93 -13.57 5.65
N ASN A 24 18.27 -13.63 5.62
CA ASN A 24 19.10 -12.49 5.24
C ASN A 24 18.88 -12.09 3.77
N LYS A 25 18.65 -13.05 2.87
CA LYS A 25 18.29 -12.76 1.49
C LYS A 25 16.91 -12.06 1.41
N ALA A 26 15.93 -12.55 2.16
CA ALA A 26 14.60 -11.92 2.23
C ALA A 26 14.68 -10.49 2.79
N ILE A 27 15.47 -10.26 3.84
CA ILE A 27 15.73 -8.93 4.41
C ILE A 27 16.30 -7.99 3.35
N LYS A 28 17.35 -8.39 2.63
CA LYS A 28 17.96 -7.57 1.57
C LYS A 28 16.98 -7.22 0.47
N ALA A 29 16.17 -8.20 0.03
CA ALA A 29 15.13 -7.97 -0.97
C ALA A 29 14.07 -6.98 -0.47
N ALA A 30 13.67 -7.10 0.80
CA ALA A 30 12.69 -6.22 1.43
C ALA A 30 13.24 -4.79 1.65
N GLU A 31 14.52 -4.63 1.98
CA GLU A 31 15.16 -3.31 2.11
C GLU A 31 15.28 -2.56 0.79
N ALA A 32 15.31 -3.27 -0.33
CA ALA A 32 15.34 -2.67 -1.67
C ALA A 32 13.97 -2.17 -2.14
N VAL A 33 12.88 -2.46 -1.41
CA VAL A 33 11.53 -2.01 -1.77
C VAL A 33 11.39 -0.51 -1.50
N ASN A 34 11.04 0.24 -2.54
CA ASN A 34 10.60 1.63 -2.38
C ASN A 34 9.20 1.67 -1.76
N LYS A 35 9.11 1.91 -0.45
CA LYS A 35 7.85 1.90 0.31
C LYS A 35 6.90 3.03 -0.08
N ASP A 36 7.41 4.14 -0.63
CA ASP A 36 6.58 5.29 -1.03
C ASP A 36 5.69 4.98 -2.24
N SER A 37 5.96 3.88 -2.95
CA SER A 37 5.14 3.40 -4.06
C SER A 37 3.93 2.56 -3.61
N PHE A 38 3.76 2.32 -2.32
CA PHE A 38 2.73 1.44 -1.77
C PHE A 38 1.89 2.14 -0.70
N THR A 39 0.67 1.63 -0.48
CA THR A 39 -0.27 2.20 0.49
C THR A 39 0.24 1.99 1.92
N PRO A 40 0.04 2.97 2.82
CA PRO A 40 0.41 2.84 4.23
C PRO A 40 -0.10 1.55 4.90
N ASP A 41 -1.34 1.15 4.60
CA ASP A 41 -1.96 -0.05 5.19
C ASP A 41 -1.25 -1.34 4.79
N SER A 42 -0.63 -1.37 3.61
CA SER A 42 0.15 -2.53 3.15
C SER A 42 1.62 -2.46 3.59
N VAL A 43 2.17 -1.24 3.72
CA VAL A 43 3.55 -1.01 4.18
C VAL A 43 3.72 -1.32 5.68
N ALA A 44 2.69 -1.09 6.49
CA ALA A 44 2.72 -1.35 7.93
C ALA A 44 3.05 -2.83 8.27
N PRO A 45 2.29 -3.84 7.80
CA PRO A 45 2.61 -5.25 8.07
C PRO A 45 3.93 -5.69 7.42
N PHE A 46 4.29 -5.13 6.26
CA PHE A 46 5.58 -5.38 5.63
C PHE A 46 6.75 -4.89 6.48
N THR A 47 6.65 -3.69 7.07
CA THR A 47 7.68 -3.14 7.96
C THR A 47 7.79 -3.93 9.26
N THR A 48 6.67 -4.39 9.83
CA THR A 48 6.68 -5.30 11.00
C THR A 48 7.41 -6.60 10.67
N ALA A 49 7.04 -7.28 9.57
CA ALA A 49 7.68 -8.53 9.18
C ALA A 49 9.19 -8.38 8.92
N LEU A 50 9.61 -7.25 8.31
CA LEU A 50 11.03 -6.93 8.11
C LEU A 50 11.77 -6.77 9.45
N ASN A 51 11.19 -6.05 10.41
CA ASN A 51 11.80 -5.84 11.72
C ASN A 51 11.90 -7.16 12.52
N ASP A 52 10.83 -7.95 12.54
CA ASP A 52 10.79 -9.25 13.20
C ASP A 52 11.81 -10.21 12.56
N GLY A 53 11.92 -10.18 11.23
CA GLY A 53 12.90 -10.97 10.50
C GLY A 53 14.35 -10.58 10.83
N LYS A 54 14.65 -9.28 10.93
CA LYS A 54 15.97 -8.80 11.39
C LYS A 54 16.27 -9.24 12.82
N ALA A 55 15.29 -9.15 13.72
CA ALA A 55 15.44 -9.60 15.09
C ALA A 55 15.72 -11.11 15.15
N LYS A 56 14.99 -11.93 14.36
CA LYS A 56 15.22 -13.38 14.29
C LYS A 56 16.55 -13.74 13.63
N ALA A 57 16.99 -13.01 12.62
CA ALA A 57 18.31 -13.22 12.01
C ALA A 57 19.47 -12.91 12.99
N ALA A 58 19.27 -11.95 13.90
CA ALA A 58 20.24 -11.60 14.94
C ALA A 58 20.21 -12.53 16.17
N ASP A 59 19.12 -13.30 16.35
CA ASP A 59 18.95 -14.20 17.49
C ASP A 59 19.86 -15.44 17.34
N THR A 60 20.85 -15.55 18.24
CA THR A 60 21.80 -16.65 18.22
C THR A 60 21.19 -18.00 18.58
N ASN A 61 19.98 -18.01 19.16
CA ASN A 61 19.24 -19.19 19.58
C ASN A 61 18.09 -19.54 18.63
N ALA A 62 17.82 -18.73 17.61
CA ALA A 62 16.76 -19.01 16.65
C ALA A 62 16.98 -20.35 15.95
N THR A 63 15.93 -21.16 15.93
CA THR A 63 15.91 -22.45 15.26
C THR A 63 15.83 -22.29 13.74
N PRO A 64 16.26 -23.30 12.94
CA PRO A 64 16.09 -23.26 11.49
C PRO A 64 14.64 -23.03 11.06
N ALA A 65 13.66 -23.57 11.81
CA ALA A 65 12.24 -23.41 11.52
C ALA A 65 11.77 -21.96 11.74
N GLU A 66 12.21 -21.30 12.82
CA GLU A 66 11.89 -19.89 13.08
C GLU A 66 12.51 -18.96 12.04
N LEU A 67 13.75 -19.21 11.63
CA LEU A 67 14.42 -18.43 10.57
C LEU A 67 13.69 -18.57 9.23
N LYS A 68 13.30 -19.79 8.84
CA LYS A 68 12.49 -20.03 7.64
C LYS A 68 11.11 -19.37 7.72
N ALA A 69 10.46 -19.44 8.88
CA ALA A 69 9.17 -18.77 9.11
C ALA A 69 9.29 -17.25 8.97
N ALA A 70 10.37 -16.66 9.50
CA ALA A 70 10.67 -15.24 9.35
C ALA A 70 10.91 -14.85 7.88
N ALA A 71 11.72 -15.63 7.14
CA ALA A 71 11.96 -15.41 5.71
C ALA A 71 10.65 -15.45 4.90
N LYS A 72 9.78 -16.42 5.20
CA LYS A 72 8.46 -16.55 4.60
C LYS A 72 7.56 -15.36 4.94
N ALA A 73 7.52 -14.94 6.20
CA ALA A 73 6.70 -13.80 6.63
C ALA A 73 7.09 -12.50 5.93
N ILE A 74 8.39 -12.23 5.76
CA ILE A 74 8.87 -11.07 4.97
C ILE A 74 8.38 -11.17 3.53
N THR A 75 8.59 -12.32 2.88
CA THR A 75 8.24 -12.54 1.48
C THR A 75 6.72 -12.44 1.25
N ASP A 76 5.92 -13.03 2.14
CA ASP A 76 4.46 -12.95 2.08
C ASP A 76 3.98 -11.52 2.26
N ALA A 77 4.54 -10.77 3.23
CA ALA A 77 4.16 -9.38 3.44
C ALA A 77 4.58 -8.48 2.27
N GLN A 78 5.74 -8.74 1.66
CA GLN A 78 6.18 -8.07 0.43
C GLN A 78 5.20 -8.33 -0.72
N ASN A 79 4.74 -9.57 -0.91
CA ASN A 79 3.77 -9.93 -1.94
C ASN A 79 2.37 -9.34 -1.70
N ARG A 80 2.07 -8.89 -0.47
CA ARG A 80 0.81 -8.26 -0.10
C ARG A 80 0.83 -6.74 -0.21
N LEU A 81 1.97 -6.14 -0.51
CA LEU A 81 2.08 -4.71 -0.76
C LEU A 81 1.08 -4.28 -1.84
N GLN A 82 0.37 -3.19 -1.59
CA GLN A 82 -0.64 -2.64 -2.49
C GLN A 82 -0.09 -1.33 -3.06
N PRO A 83 0.02 -1.17 -4.39
CA PRO A 83 0.51 0.07 -4.95
C PRO A 83 -0.46 1.21 -4.64
N VAL A 84 0.06 2.43 -4.51
CA VAL A 84 -0.79 3.63 -4.44
C VAL A 84 -1.59 3.77 -5.73
N ALA A 85 -2.87 4.15 -5.62
CA ALA A 85 -3.70 4.40 -6.79
C ALA A 85 -3.26 5.68 -7.52
N ASP A 86 -3.28 5.66 -8.86
CA ASP A 86 -3.10 6.87 -9.68
C ASP A 86 -4.32 7.79 -9.53
N LYS A 87 -4.06 9.05 -9.18
CA LYS A 87 -5.06 10.08 -8.90
C LYS A 87 -5.01 11.26 -9.87
N ALA A 88 -4.20 11.20 -10.92
CA ALA A 88 -4.01 12.35 -11.82
C ALA A 88 -5.33 12.86 -12.43
N ALA A 89 -6.21 11.96 -12.89
CA ALA A 89 -7.51 12.33 -13.46
C ALA A 89 -8.46 12.94 -12.40
N LEU A 90 -8.46 12.39 -11.19
CA LEU A 90 -9.24 12.91 -10.06
C LEU A 90 -8.78 14.34 -9.71
N GLN A 91 -7.47 14.54 -9.62
CA GLN A 91 -6.87 15.85 -9.32
C GLN A 91 -7.20 16.90 -10.39
N ALA A 92 -7.18 16.51 -11.67
CA ALA A 92 -7.59 17.40 -12.75
C ALA A 92 -9.08 17.79 -12.66
N ALA A 93 -9.95 16.84 -12.33
CA ALA A 93 -11.39 17.12 -12.14
C ALA A 93 -11.64 18.01 -10.92
N ILE A 94 -10.92 17.79 -9.81
CA ILE A 94 -10.94 18.64 -8.61
C ILE A 94 -10.54 20.07 -8.98
N ALA A 95 -9.41 20.25 -9.69
CA ALA A 95 -8.94 21.57 -10.10
C ALA A 95 -9.96 22.30 -11.01
N LYS A 96 -10.61 21.58 -11.93
CA LYS A 96 -11.67 22.14 -12.77
C LYS A 96 -12.87 22.61 -11.92
N ALA A 97 -13.28 21.80 -10.96
CA ALA A 97 -14.40 22.15 -10.07
C ALA A 97 -14.07 23.33 -9.15
N GLU A 98 -12.85 23.40 -8.61
CA GLU A 98 -12.40 24.52 -7.78
C GLU A 98 -12.27 25.84 -8.54
N ALA A 99 -12.10 25.79 -9.86
CA ALA A 99 -12.06 26.98 -10.70
C ALA A 99 -13.45 27.59 -10.96
N LEU A 100 -14.53 26.86 -10.69
CA LEU A 100 -15.90 27.38 -10.79
C LEU A 100 -16.14 28.41 -9.68
N LYS A 101 -16.63 29.58 -10.07
CA LYS A 101 -16.99 30.66 -9.15
C LYS A 101 -18.49 30.65 -8.90
N ASP A 102 -18.89 31.26 -7.79
CA ASP A 102 -20.30 31.60 -7.51
C ASP A 102 -21.28 30.43 -7.47
N LEU A 103 -20.81 29.22 -7.13
CA LEU A 103 -21.69 28.04 -6.95
C LEU A 103 -22.73 28.30 -5.86
N ASN A 104 -24.01 28.30 -6.25
CA ASN A 104 -25.14 28.52 -5.36
C ASN A 104 -25.60 27.20 -4.72
N PRO A 105 -25.49 27.02 -3.40
CA PRO A 105 -25.91 25.77 -2.75
C PRO A 105 -27.42 25.51 -2.79
N ALA A 106 -28.23 26.51 -3.17
CA ALA A 106 -29.67 26.34 -3.40
C ALA A 106 -30.00 25.90 -4.83
N ASP A 107 -29.07 26.05 -5.77
CA ASP A 107 -29.19 25.47 -7.11
C ASP A 107 -28.78 24.00 -7.07
N LYS A 108 -29.54 23.16 -7.78
CA LYS A 108 -29.41 21.71 -7.68
C LYS A 108 -28.12 21.22 -8.33
N GLU A 109 -27.76 21.76 -9.48
CA GLU A 109 -26.58 21.36 -10.24
C GLU A 109 -25.31 21.89 -9.58
N ASP A 110 -25.33 23.12 -9.07
CA ASP A 110 -24.23 23.68 -8.27
C ASP A 110 -23.99 22.90 -6.98
N LYS A 111 -25.06 22.55 -6.25
CA LYS A 111 -24.99 21.73 -5.05
C LYS A 111 -24.42 20.35 -5.35
N ALA A 112 -24.77 19.76 -6.49
CA ALA A 112 -24.23 18.47 -6.92
C ALA A 112 -22.71 18.55 -7.19
N VAL A 113 -22.23 19.64 -7.81
CA VAL A 113 -20.79 19.88 -7.99
C VAL A 113 -20.08 20.04 -6.64
N GLN A 114 -20.64 20.80 -5.70
CA GLN A 114 -20.06 20.99 -4.36
C GLN A 114 -19.95 19.66 -3.59
N ASP A 115 -21.01 18.86 -3.60
CA ASP A 115 -21.02 17.55 -2.92
C ASP A 115 -20.03 16.58 -3.56
N ALA A 116 -20.01 16.52 -4.90
CA ALA A 116 -19.06 15.67 -5.63
C ALA A 116 -17.61 16.12 -5.40
N LEU A 117 -17.35 17.42 -5.32
CA LEU A 117 -16.03 17.98 -5.03
C LEU A 117 -15.55 17.60 -3.62
N ALA A 118 -16.43 17.70 -2.61
CA ALA A 118 -16.09 17.30 -1.25
C ALA A 118 -15.77 15.80 -1.15
N ALA A 119 -16.55 14.94 -1.82
CA ALA A 119 -16.29 13.51 -1.89
C ALA A 119 -14.98 13.21 -2.64
N ALA A 120 -14.72 13.90 -3.77
CA ALA A 120 -13.50 13.76 -4.55
C ALA A 120 -12.25 14.12 -3.75
N LYS A 121 -12.28 15.23 -2.99
CA LYS A 121 -11.18 15.63 -2.09
C LYS A 121 -10.91 14.58 -1.02
N THR A 122 -11.96 14.05 -0.39
CA THR A 122 -11.84 12.96 0.60
C THR A 122 -11.12 11.74 0.02
N VAL A 123 -11.44 11.32 -1.21
CA VAL A 123 -10.77 10.21 -1.89
C VAL A 123 -9.35 10.57 -2.30
N ASN A 124 -9.12 11.79 -2.77
CA ASN A 124 -7.81 12.28 -3.15
C ASN A 124 -6.83 12.28 -1.96
N ASP A 125 -7.30 12.68 -0.78
CA ASP A 125 -6.47 12.78 0.43
C ASP A 125 -6.27 11.42 1.11
N ASN A 126 -7.11 10.42 0.81
CA ASN A 126 -6.96 9.07 1.33
C ASN A 126 -5.79 8.33 0.65
N ALA A 127 -4.65 8.23 1.34
CA ALA A 127 -3.46 7.50 0.85
C ALA A 127 -3.70 6.00 0.58
N ASN A 128 -4.76 5.42 1.16
CA ASN A 128 -5.18 4.03 0.95
C ASN A 128 -6.34 3.88 -0.06
N ALA A 129 -6.71 4.95 -0.77
CA ALA A 129 -7.80 4.88 -1.75
C ALA A 129 -7.53 3.81 -2.81
N THR A 130 -8.54 2.99 -3.09
CA THR A 130 -8.46 1.95 -4.12
C THR A 130 -8.61 2.57 -5.52
N PRO A 131 -8.12 1.89 -6.58
CA PRO A 131 -8.35 2.33 -7.96
C PRO A 131 -9.84 2.57 -8.28
N ASP A 132 -10.73 1.71 -7.76
CA ASP A 132 -12.17 1.84 -7.96
C ASP A 132 -12.75 3.07 -7.25
N GLN A 133 -12.30 3.36 -6.02
CA GLN A 133 -12.72 4.57 -5.30
C GLN A 133 -12.30 5.83 -6.06
N VAL A 134 -11.05 5.86 -6.55
CA VAL A 134 -10.54 6.98 -7.34
C VAL A 134 -11.31 7.14 -8.65
N ALA A 135 -11.55 6.04 -9.38
CA ALA A 135 -12.30 6.04 -10.62
C ALA A 135 -13.76 6.50 -10.41
N GLN A 136 -14.43 6.00 -9.37
CA GLN A 136 -15.79 6.39 -9.05
C GLN A 136 -15.89 7.87 -8.66
N ALA A 137 -14.99 8.36 -7.80
CA ALA A 137 -14.95 9.78 -7.42
C ALA A 137 -14.69 10.69 -8.63
N THR A 138 -13.77 10.27 -9.51
CA THR A 138 -13.49 10.98 -10.77
C THR A 138 -14.74 11.07 -11.61
N LYS A 139 -15.39 9.93 -11.87
CA LYS A 139 -16.61 9.86 -12.67
C LYS A 139 -17.72 10.73 -12.10
N THR A 140 -17.99 10.62 -10.79
CA THR A 140 -19.03 11.40 -10.11
C THR A 140 -18.78 12.90 -10.26
N LEU A 141 -17.53 13.35 -10.06
CA LEU A 141 -17.19 14.77 -10.20
C LEU A 141 -17.29 15.25 -11.65
N THR A 142 -16.78 14.47 -12.62
CA THR A 142 -16.88 14.84 -14.04
C THR A 142 -18.32 14.87 -14.54
N ASP A 143 -19.17 13.96 -14.05
CA ASP A 143 -20.60 13.93 -14.41
C ASP A 143 -21.34 15.15 -13.85
N ALA A 144 -21.05 15.54 -12.61
CA ALA A 144 -21.62 16.74 -11.98
C ALA A 144 -21.18 18.01 -12.72
N LEU A 145 -19.89 18.13 -13.07
CA LEU A 145 -19.38 19.25 -13.87
C LEU A 145 -20.07 19.34 -15.23
N ALA A 146 -20.24 18.22 -15.92
CA ALA A 146 -20.93 18.19 -17.21
C ALA A 146 -22.43 18.50 -17.08
N ALA A 147 -23.07 18.13 -15.97
CA ALA A 147 -24.46 18.49 -15.70
C ALA A 147 -24.61 20.00 -15.51
N LYS A 148 -23.73 20.61 -14.71
CA LYS A 148 -23.69 22.07 -14.53
C LYS A 148 -23.46 22.80 -15.85
N GLU A 149 -22.45 22.40 -16.63
CA GLU A 149 -22.16 23.04 -17.93
C GLU A 149 -23.35 23.02 -18.89
N ARG A 150 -24.20 21.98 -18.82
CA ARG A 150 -25.43 21.92 -19.62
C ARG A 150 -26.52 22.84 -19.07
N GLN A 151 -26.64 22.97 -17.75
CA GLN A 151 -27.59 23.88 -17.11
C GLN A 151 -27.20 25.35 -17.38
N ASP A 152 -25.93 25.71 -17.20
CA ASP A 152 -25.41 27.06 -17.51
C ASP A 152 -25.62 27.44 -19.00
N ALA A 153 -25.71 26.47 -19.91
CA ALA A 153 -25.96 26.71 -21.33
C ALA A 153 -27.45 26.89 -21.68
N LEU A 154 -28.35 26.58 -20.76
CA LEU A 154 -29.81 26.66 -20.93
C LEU A 154 -30.43 27.89 -20.25
N ASP A 155 -29.75 28.48 -19.28
CA ASP A 155 -30.16 29.69 -18.55
C ASP A 155 -29.79 31.00 -19.27
#